data_AF-A0A3P7IZ83-F1
#
_entry.id   AF-A0A3P7IZ83-F1
#
_cell.length_a   1.000
_cell.length_b   1.000
_cell.length_c   1.000
_cell.angle_alpha   90.00
_cell.angle_beta   90.00
_cell.angle_gamma   90.00
#
_symmetry.space_group_name_H-M   'P 1'
#
loop_
_entity.id
_entity.type
_entity.pdbx_description
1 polymer ?
#
loop_
_entity_poly.entity_id
_entity_poly.type
_entity_poly.pdbx_seq_one_letter_code
_entity_poly.pdbx_strand_id
1 'polypeptide(L)'
;MPPKFIADRWTAEGEEAVAKHIQATMIPLQHVRTLRRQFEQDRKRIICEPVFKVNDRVELLDYNNSTRVRPARVKKVVGRRICVHVRDDDFDGEVEDDDRQFGDDAEFWVDQSSFYLFHVGWACYNNYGLGSTKEYRRHAQQIADALTKGEDPPYASGDVTPQKIRSWTANKDTPFEWKKGMRFELMDPLAQMFNELRVASVLEVLKVQ
;
A
#
# COMPACT_ATOMS: atom_id res chain seq x y z
N MET A 1 -30.01 21.23 19.91
CA MET A 1 -30.18 22.70 19.84
C MET A 1 -29.35 23.22 18.69
N PRO A 2 -29.88 24.13 17.87
CA PRO A 2 -29.12 24.79 16.82
C PRO A 2 -28.00 25.68 17.41
N PRO A 3 -26.99 26.06 16.62
CA PRO A 3 -25.99 27.05 17.03
C PRO A 3 -26.65 28.32 17.59
N LYS A 4 -26.07 28.92 18.64
CA LYS A 4 -26.69 30.01 19.43
C LYS A 4 -27.26 31.16 18.58
N PHE A 5 -26.51 31.63 17.58
CA PHE A 5 -26.97 32.74 16.73
C PHE A 5 -28.19 32.40 15.86
N ILE A 6 -28.40 31.11 15.54
CA ILE A 6 -29.62 30.63 14.88
C ILE A 6 -30.75 30.48 15.89
N ALA A 7 -30.45 29.99 17.09
CA ALA A 7 -31.41 29.89 18.17
C ALA A 7 -31.97 31.27 18.53
N ASP A 8 -31.12 32.25 18.80
CA ASP A 8 -31.50 33.62 19.14
C ASP A 8 -32.37 34.26 18.05
N ARG A 9 -32.06 33.99 16.77
CA ARG A 9 -32.87 34.44 15.62
C ARG A 9 -34.26 33.80 15.59
N TRP A 10 -34.35 32.49 15.84
CA TRP A 10 -35.64 31.77 15.81
C TRP A 10 -36.49 32.07 17.04
N THR A 11 -35.88 32.28 18.20
CA THR A 11 -36.59 32.64 19.44
C THR A 11 -37.09 34.09 19.41
N ALA A 12 -36.44 34.98 18.65
CA ALA A 12 -36.95 36.33 18.40
C ALA A 12 -38.31 36.34 17.66
N GLU A 13 -38.66 35.24 16.98
CA GLU A 13 -39.97 35.04 16.32
C GLU A 13 -41.00 34.36 17.25
N GLY A 14 -40.64 34.07 18.51
CA GLY A 14 -41.46 33.38 19.52
C GLY A 14 -40.91 31.99 19.87
N GLU A 15 -41.09 31.57 21.13
CA GLU A 15 -40.54 30.28 21.62
C GLU A 15 -41.09 29.06 20.84
N GLU A 16 -42.34 29.12 20.37
CA GLU A 16 -42.96 28.07 19.54
C GLU A 16 -42.40 28.01 18.11
N ALA A 17 -41.78 29.10 17.61
CA ALA A 17 -41.23 29.17 16.26
C ALA A 17 -39.98 28.29 16.08
N VAL A 18 -39.23 28.04 17.16
CA VAL A 18 -38.02 27.19 17.15
C VAL A 18 -38.36 25.77 16.71
N ALA A 19 -39.45 25.19 17.23
CA ALA A 19 -39.89 23.85 16.86
C ALA A 19 -40.30 23.77 15.38
N LYS A 20 -40.99 24.81 14.89
CA LYS A 20 -41.42 24.93 13.49
C LYS A 20 -40.23 25.03 12.53
N HIS A 21 -39.22 25.84 12.86
CA HIS A 21 -37.99 25.97 12.07
C HIS A 21 -37.19 24.67 12.02
N ILE A 22 -37.07 23.94 13.14
CA ILE A 22 -36.43 22.61 13.17
C ILE A 22 -37.16 21.64 12.24
N GLN A 23 -38.48 21.54 12.34
CA GLN A 23 -39.28 20.62 11.54
C GLN A 23 -39.18 20.94 10.05
N ALA A 24 -39.29 22.21 9.67
CA ALA A 24 -39.13 22.66 8.28
C ALA A 24 -37.72 22.40 7.73
N THR A 25 -36.69 22.48 8.56
CA THR A 25 -35.30 22.23 8.15
C THR A 25 -34.95 20.75 8.09
N MET A 26 -35.61 19.90 8.88
CA MET A 26 -35.38 18.44 8.88
C MET A 26 -36.00 17.71 7.69
N ILE A 27 -37.15 18.16 7.17
CA ILE A 27 -37.82 17.56 6.01
C ILE A 27 -36.92 17.54 4.74
N PRO A 28 -36.14 18.59 4.42
CA PRO A 28 -35.15 18.55 3.34
C PRO A 28 -34.03 17.53 3.53
N LEU A 29 -33.65 17.21 4.78
CA LEU A 29 -32.47 16.38 5.07
C LEU A 29 -32.64 14.92 4.61
N GLN A 30 -33.87 14.44 4.44
CA GLN A 30 -34.15 13.08 3.97
C GLN A 30 -33.62 12.81 2.54
N HIS A 31 -33.39 13.86 1.75
CA HIS A 31 -32.82 13.78 0.39
C HIS A 31 -31.36 14.25 0.35
N VAL A 32 -30.78 14.64 1.49
CA VAL A 32 -29.40 15.13 1.56
C VAL A 32 -28.46 13.95 1.71
N ARG A 33 -27.41 13.92 0.89
CA ARG A 33 -26.33 12.93 1.01
C ARG A 33 -25.57 13.19 2.31
N THR A 34 -25.45 12.17 3.14
CA THR A 34 -24.64 12.18 4.36
C THR A 34 -23.61 11.06 4.33
N LEU A 35 -22.77 10.98 5.37
CA LEU A 35 -21.81 9.90 5.54
C LEU A 35 -22.54 8.56 5.54
N ARG A 36 -21.97 7.57 4.84
CA ARG A 36 -22.52 6.20 4.82
C ARG A 36 -22.51 5.62 6.24
N ARG A 37 -23.42 4.69 6.52
CA ARG A 37 -23.50 4.01 7.82
C ARG A 37 -22.17 3.35 8.24
N GLN A 38 -21.39 2.89 7.26
CA GLN A 38 -20.09 2.24 7.46
C GLN A 38 -18.93 3.24 7.60
N PHE A 39 -19.13 4.54 7.42
CA PHE A 39 -18.05 5.52 7.35
C PHE A 39 -17.10 5.46 8.56
N GLU A 40 -17.63 5.40 9.78
CA GLU A 40 -16.78 5.32 10.97
C GLU A 40 -16.02 3.99 11.09
N GLN A 41 -16.61 2.88 10.62
CA GLN A 41 -15.94 1.58 10.59
C GLN A 41 -14.81 1.57 9.55
N ASP A 42 -15.10 2.07 8.34
CA ASP A 42 -14.12 2.20 7.26
C ASP A 42 -12.99 3.13 7.66
N ARG A 43 -13.32 4.29 8.24
CA ARG A 43 -12.34 5.27 8.73
C ARG A 43 -11.43 4.68 9.79
N LYS A 44 -11.98 3.95 10.78
CA LYS A 44 -11.18 3.28 11.82
C LYS A 44 -10.27 2.22 11.23
N ARG A 45 -10.79 1.34 10.36
CA ARG A 45 -9.99 0.30 9.69
C ARG A 45 -8.85 0.91 8.87
N ILE A 46 -9.12 1.96 8.10
CA ILE A 46 -8.14 2.63 7.24
C ILE A 46 -7.05 3.34 8.06
N ILE A 47 -7.43 3.98 9.18
CA ILE A 47 -6.50 4.85 9.93
C ILE A 47 -5.78 4.11 11.05
N CYS A 48 -6.43 3.14 11.69
CA CYS A 48 -5.98 2.58 12.98
C CYS A 48 -5.42 1.16 12.89
N GLU A 49 -5.52 0.49 11.75
CA GLU A 49 -5.09 -0.91 11.60
C GLU A 49 -3.97 -1.05 10.55
N PRO A 50 -2.76 -0.52 10.83
CA PRO A 50 -1.63 -0.73 9.94
C PRO A 50 -1.22 -2.20 9.94
N VAL A 51 -0.98 -2.75 8.76
CA VAL A 51 -0.52 -4.13 8.57
C VAL A 51 0.92 -4.29 9.03
N PHE A 52 1.72 -3.28 8.66
CA PHE A 52 3.15 -3.28 8.86
C PHE A 52 3.50 -2.63 10.19
N LYS A 53 4.57 -3.14 10.79
CA LYS A 53 5.20 -2.62 11.98
C LYS A 53 6.57 -2.06 11.61
N VAL A 54 7.05 -1.12 12.41
CA VAL A 54 8.44 -0.65 12.29
C VAL A 54 9.39 -1.85 12.37
N ASN A 55 10.40 -1.85 11.53
CA ASN A 55 11.41 -2.89 11.31
C ASN A 55 10.93 -4.17 10.59
N ASP A 56 9.67 -4.22 10.14
CA ASP A 56 9.25 -5.26 9.18
C ASP A 56 10.13 -5.21 7.93
N ARG A 57 10.51 -6.39 7.43
CA ARG A 57 11.35 -6.59 6.26
C ARG A 57 10.50 -6.95 5.07
N VAL A 58 10.68 -6.21 3.98
CA VAL A 58 10.01 -6.41 2.69
C VAL A 58 11.06 -6.50 1.59
N GLU A 59 10.67 -7.05 0.45
CA GLU A 59 11.38 -6.83 -0.81
C GLU A 59 10.74 -5.64 -1.52
N LEU A 60 11.53 -4.61 -1.81
CA LEU A 60 11.10 -3.34 -2.37
C LEU A 60 11.58 -3.24 -3.82
N LEU A 61 10.67 -2.95 -4.76
CA LEU A 61 11.05 -2.66 -6.15
C LEU A 61 12.00 -1.46 -6.20
N ASP A 62 13.14 -1.67 -6.85
CA ASP A 62 14.15 -0.64 -7.02
C ASP A 62 13.62 0.46 -7.96
N TYR A 63 13.59 1.68 -7.44
CA TYR A 63 13.07 2.86 -8.13
C TYR A 63 13.90 3.20 -9.38
N ASN A 64 15.22 3.03 -9.33
CA ASN A 64 16.13 3.33 -10.44
C ASN A 64 16.30 2.13 -11.37
N ASN A 65 16.02 0.91 -10.89
CA ASN A 65 16.11 -0.31 -11.70
C ASN A 65 14.91 -1.26 -11.51
N SER A 66 13.91 -1.12 -12.38
CA SER A 66 12.69 -1.91 -12.39
C SER A 66 12.83 -3.38 -12.80
N THR A 67 14.06 -3.91 -12.91
CA THR A 67 14.34 -5.33 -13.16
C THR A 67 14.78 -6.08 -11.89
N ARG A 68 14.86 -5.39 -10.75
CA ARG A 68 15.24 -5.97 -9.45
C ARG A 68 14.44 -5.41 -8.29
N VAL A 69 14.38 -6.19 -7.21
CA VAL A 69 13.98 -5.72 -5.88
C VAL A 69 15.18 -5.71 -4.94
N ARG A 70 15.06 -4.99 -3.83
CA ARG A 70 16.06 -4.88 -2.76
C ARG A 70 15.40 -5.10 -1.40
N PRO A 71 16.07 -5.76 -0.45
CA PRO A 71 15.57 -5.81 0.93
C PRO A 71 15.42 -4.41 1.50
N ALA A 72 14.27 -4.14 2.11
CA ALA A 72 14.01 -2.88 2.78
C ALA A 72 13.35 -3.12 4.15
N ARG A 73 13.50 -2.13 5.03
CA ARG A 73 12.87 -2.10 6.34
C ARG A 73 11.79 -1.04 6.40
N VAL A 74 10.73 -1.30 7.15
CA VAL A 74 9.74 -0.28 7.50
C VAL A 74 10.33 0.63 8.57
N LYS A 75 10.58 1.89 8.23
CA LYS A 75 11.12 2.91 9.12
C LYS A 75 10.04 3.59 9.96
N LYS A 76 8.91 3.95 9.33
CA LYS A 76 7.78 4.66 9.96
C LYS A 76 6.45 4.16 9.42
N VAL A 77 5.40 4.29 10.22
CA VAL A 77 4.02 3.93 9.85
C VAL A 77 3.09 5.08 10.24
N VAL A 78 2.35 5.61 9.28
CA VAL A 78 1.38 6.70 9.47
C VAL A 78 0.09 6.37 8.73
N GLY A 79 -0.92 5.91 9.48
CA GLY A 79 -2.14 5.35 8.90
C GLY A 79 -1.80 4.19 7.96
N ARG A 80 -2.22 4.30 6.69
CA ARG A 80 -1.88 3.31 5.64
C ARG A 80 -0.51 3.48 5.02
N ARG A 81 0.14 4.63 5.21
CA ARG A 81 1.41 4.92 4.56
C ARG A 81 2.54 4.38 5.42
N ILE A 82 3.48 3.71 4.77
CA ILE A 82 4.71 3.23 5.37
C ILE A 82 5.89 3.93 4.70
N CYS A 83 6.84 4.35 5.53
CA CYS A 83 8.14 4.81 5.08
C CYS A 83 9.06 3.60 5.08
N VAL A 84 9.70 3.32 3.95
CA VAL A 84 10.65 2.21 3.80
C VAL A 84 12.01 2.74 3.41
N HIS A 85 13.05 1.98 3.76
CA HIS A 85 14.42 2.25 3.36
C HIS A 85 15.23 0.96 3.18
N VAL A 86 16.16 0.99 2.24
CA VAL A 86 17.19 -0.04 2.03
C VAL A 86 18.38 0.32 2.92
N ARG A 87 18.93 -0.68 3.62
CA ARG A 87 20.05 -0.52 4.56
C ARG A 87 21.27 -1.30 4.06
N ASP A 88 22.46 -0.83 4.38
CA ASP A 88 23.73 -1.50 4.07
C ASP A 88 23.78 -2.95 4.61
N ASP A 89 23.16 -3.20 5.76
CA ASP A 89 23.13 -4.53 6.40
C ASP A 89 22.50 -5.61 5.50
N ASP A 90 21.56 -5.24 4.63
CA ASP A 90 20.83 -6.17 3.76
C ASP A 90 21.17 -5.98 2.25
N PHE A 91 21.96 -4.95 1.87
CA PHE A 91 22.32 -4.62 0.49
C PHE A 91 23.81 -4.24 0.33
N ASP A 92 24.51 -4.93 -0.57
CA ASP A 92 25.94 -4.74 -0.87
C ASP A 92 26.23 -4.35 -2.34
N GLY A 93 25.22 -3.84 -3.06
CA GLY A 93 25.35 -3.40 -4.45
C GLY A 93 25.78 -1.95 -4.60
N GLU A 94 25.99 -1.52 -5.85
CA GLU A 94 26.21 -0.10 -6.17
C GLU A 94 24.93 0.72 -5.91
N VAL A 95 25.12 1.88 -5.29
CA VAL A 95 24.08 2.86 -4.97
C VAL A 95 24.37 4.12 -5.79
N GLU A 96 23.34 4.64 -6.46
CA GLU A 96 23.42 5.89 -7.20
C GLU A 96 23.26 7.08 -6.25
N ASP A 97 23.93 8.21 -6.53
CA ASP A 97 23.93 9.39 -5.66
C ASP A 97 22.53 9.98 -5.42
N ASP A 98 21.57 9.72 -6.30
CA ASP A 98 20.19 10.19 -6.22
C ASP A 98 19.18 9.12 -5.75
N ASP A 99 19.67 7.98 -5.22
CA ASP A 99 18.84 6.90 -4.72
C ASP A 99 18.02 7.31 -3.49
N ARG A 100 16.73 7.53 -3.70
CA ARG A 100 15.79 7.99 -2.67
C ARG A 100 15.35 6.90 -1.70
N GLN A 101 15.69 5.64 -1.99
CA GLN A 101 15.29 4.49 -1.19
C GLN A 101 16.42 4.03 -0.27
N PHE A 102 17.67 4.44 -0.50
CA PHE A 102 18.84 3.93 0.21
C PHE A 102 19.32 4.82 1.36
N GLY A 103 19.72 4.20 2.47
CA GLY A 103 20.36 4.85 3.60
C GLY A 103 19.43 5.19 4.76
N ASP A 104 20.02 5.55 5.90
CA ASP A 104 19.27 5.84 7.12
C ASP A 104 18.45 7.13 7.04
N ASP A 105 18.86 8.09 6.22
CA ASP A 105 18.14 9.36 6.00
C ASP A 105 17.05 9.26 4.93
N ALA A 106 16.97 8.15 4.18
CA ALA A 106 15.93 7.97 3.18
C ALA A 106 14.51 8.01 3.77
N GLU A 107 13.61 8.65 3.03
CA GLU A 107 12.18 8.73 3.36
C GLU A 107 11.30 8.37 2.14
N PHE A 108 11.34 7.10 1.74
CA PHE A 108 10.50 6.61 0.64
C PHE A 108 9.12 6.16 1.17
N TRP A 109 8.11 6.98 0.93
CA TRP A 109 6.75 6.76 1.44
C TRP A 109 5.82 6.11 0.41
N VAL A 110 5.33 4.91 0.73
CA VAL A 110 4.34 4.17 -0.09
C VAL A 110 3.09 3.85 0.71
N ASP A 111 1.97 3.60 0.03
CA ASP A 111 0.81 2.96 0.69
C ASP A 111 1.11 1.48 0.96
N GLN A 112 0.56 0.93 2.03
CA GLN A 112 0.72 -0.48 2.38
C GLN A 112 0.21 -1.46 1.30
N SER A 113 -0.64 -1.02 0.37
CA SER A 113 -1.08 -1.81 -0.79
C SER A 113 -0.32 -1.49 -2.09
N SER A 114 0.86 -0.88 -2.00
CA SER A 114 1.61 -0.42 -3.17
C SER A 114 2.25 -1.58 -3.94
N PHE A 115 2.31 -1.47 -5.26
CA PHE A 115 2.95 -2.45 -6.16
C PHE A 115 4.47 -2.54 -5.97
N TYR A 116 5.06 -1.61 -5.22
CA TYR A 116 6.48 -1.64 -4.86
C TYR A 116 6.82 -2.72 -3.82
N LEU A 117 5.83 -3.23 -3.09
CA LEU A 117 6.05 -4.08 -1.91
C LEU A 117 5.84 -5.56 -2.23
N PHE A 118 6.82 -6.38 -1.86
CA PHE A 118 6.84 -7.82 -2.01
C PHE A 118 7.20 -8.48 -0.68
N HIS A 119 6.75 -9.73 -0.48
CA HIS A 119 7.13 -10.53 0.69
C HIS A 119 8.60 -10.99 0.58
N VAL A 120 9.22 -11.34 1.71
CA VAL A 120 10.59 -11.85 1.72
C VAL A 120 10.65 -13.19 0.96
N GLY A 121 11.64 -13.37 0.09
CA GLY A 121 11.80 -14.56 -0.75
C GLY A 121 11.04 -14.51 -2.08
N TRP A 122 10.27 -13.45 -2.35
CA TRP A 122 9.46 -13.34 -3.57
C TRP A 122 10.33 -13.33 -4.84
N ALA A 123 11.45 -12.61 -4.83
CA ALA A 123 12.34 -12.52 -5.99
C ALA A 123 12.94 -13.88 -6.34
N CYS A 124 13.47 -14.61 -5.35
CA CYS A 124 13.98 -15.96 -5.52
C CYS A 124 12.87 -16.92 -6.03
N TYR A 125 11.66 -16.82 -5.49
CA TYR A 125 10.52 -17.66 -5.87
C TYR A 125 10.07 -17.47 -7.33
N ASN A 126 10.27 -16.26 -7.86
CA ASN A 126 9.91 -15.85 -9.22
C ASN A 126 11.09 -15.76 -10.19
N ASN A 127 12.30 -16.11 -9.76
CA ASN A 127 13.53 -15.90 -10.53
C ASN A 127 13.66 -14.44 -11.03
N TYR A 128 13.30 -13.49 -10.17
CA TYR A 128 13.40 -12.05 -10.42
C TYR A 128 14.70 -11.49 -9.85
N GLY A 129 15.15 -10.33 -10.33
CA GLY A 129 16.39 -9.72 -9.84
C GLY A 129 16.32 -9.40 -8.34
N LEU A 130 17.34 -9.82 -7.58
CA LEU A 130 17.48 -9.52 -6.15
C LEU A 130 18.84 -8.88 -5.88
N GLY A 131 18.85 -7.56 -5.63
CA GLY A 131 20.02 -6.86 -5.12
C GLY A 131 20.06 -7.00 -3.61
N SER A 132 20.99 -7.79 -3.07
CA SER A 132 21.09 -8.07 -1.64
C SER A 132 22.45 -8.67 -1.30
N THR A 133 22.80 -8.65 -0.01
CA THR A 133 23.93 -9.43 0.52
C THR A 133 23.77 -10.93 0.24
N LYS A 134 24.88 -11.67 0.31
CA LYS A 134 24.89 -13.14 0.16
C LYS A 134 24.08 -13.83 1.26
N GLU A 135 24.17 -13.31 2.47
CA GLU A 135 23.48 -13.80 3.66
C GLU A 135 21.97 -13.68 3.51
N TYR A 136 21.50 -12.49 3.08
CA TYR A 136 20.09 -12.27 2.78
C TYR A 136 19.63 -13.18 1.64
N ARG A 137 20.37 -13.25 0.53
CA ARG A 137 19.99 -14.07 -0.63
C ARG A 137 19.83 -15.54 -0.24
N ARG A 138 20.72 -16.07 0.59
CA ARG A 138 20.60 -17.46 1.10
C ARG A 138 19.31 -17.66 1.89
N HIS A 139 18.96 -16.72 2.75
CA HIS A 139 17.72 -16.75 3.54
C HIS A 139 16.48 -16.67 2.64
N ALA A 140 16.45 -15.73 1.70
CA ALA A 140 15.39 -15.58 0.70
C ALA A 140 15.21 -16.84 -0.16
N GLN A 141 16.32 -17.51 -0.53
CA GLN A 141 16.29 -18.75 -1.29
C GLN A 141 15.68 -19.90 -0.47
N GLN A 142 16.02 -20.03 0.81
CA GLN A 142 15.42 -21.05 1.69
C GLN A 142 13.90 -20.88 1.79
N ILE A 143 13.42 -19.64 1.88
CA ILE A 143 11.99 -19.33 1.85
C ILE A 143 11.37 -19.71 0.50
N ALA A 144 12.00 -19.32 -0.61
CA ALA A 144 11.52 -19.65 -1.96
C ALA A 144 11.45 -21.16 -2.22
N ASP A 145 12.42 -21.93 -1.75
CA ASP A 145 12.46 -23.38 -1.88
C ASP A 145 11.33 -24.04 -1.07
N ALA A 146 11.11 -23.61 0.17
CA ALA A 146 10.01 -24.09 1.00
C ALA A 146 8.64 -23.76 0.38
N LEU A 147 8.45 -22.54 -0.12
CA LEU A 147 7.23 -22.13 -0.83
C LEU A 147 6.98 -22.98 -2.10
N THR A 148 8.04 -23.35 -2.82
CA THR A 148 7.94 -24.20 -4.01
C THR A 148 7.55 -25.64 -3.66
N LYS A 149 7.99 -26.14 -2.51
CA LYS A 149 7.66 -27.48 -2.01
C LYS A 149 6.32 -27.54 -1.27
N GLY A 150 5.71 -26.40 -0.94
CA GLY A 150 4.51 -26.32 -0.10
C GLY A 150 4.79 -26.60 1.38
N GLU A 151 6.03 -26.40 1.82
CA GLU A 151 6.47 -26.53 3.21
C GLU A 151 6.29 -25.21 3.97
N ASP A 152 6.38 -25.25 5.29
CA ASP A 152 6.38 -24.03 6.12
C ASP A 152 7.68 -23.26 5.93
N PRO A 153 7.67 -22.04 5.35
CA PRO A 153 8.91 -21.33 5.07
C PRO A 153 9.54 -20.75 6.35
N PRO A 154 10.88 -20.76 6.46
CA PRO A 154 11.59 -20.34 7.67
C PRO A 154 11.67 -18.81 7.78
N TYR A 155 10.53 -18.11 7.84
CA TYR A 155 10.48 -16.66 8.02
C TYR A 155 11.07 -16.24 9.38
N ALA A 156 11.93 -15.22 9.37
CA ALA A 156 12.36 -14.58 10.62
C ALA A 156 11.22 -13.72 11.19
N SER A 157 11.28 -13.39 12.48
CA SER A 157 10.22 -12.64 13.19
C SER A 157 9.84 -11.30 12.56
N GLY A 158 10.73 -10.67 11.79
CA GLY A 158 10.47 -9.41 11.10
C GLY A 158 10.13 -9.57 9.62
N ASP A 159 10.15 -10.77 9.06
CA ASP A 159 9.93 -10.96 7.64
C ASP A 159 8.46 -10.89 7.28
N VAL A 160 8.14 -10.12 6.25
CA VAL A 160 6.79 -10.02 5.73
C VAL A 160 6.49 -11.25 4.89
N THR A 161 5.36 -11.89 5.21
CA THR A 161 4.86 -13.09 4.52
C THR A 161 3.88 -12.75 3.39
N PRO A 162 3.64 -13.67 2.44
CA PRO A 162 2.59 -13.58 1.42
C PRO A 162 1.23 -13.14 1.98
N GLN A 163 0.79 -13.75 3.09
CA GLN A 163 -0.51 -13.50 3.70
C GLN A 163 -0.64 -12.06 4.20
N LYS A 164 0.47 -11.50 4.70
CA LYS A 164 0.52 -10.11 5.18
C LYS A 164 0.31 -9.13 4.02
N ILE A 165 0.91 -9.38 2.85
CA ILE A 165 0.67 -8.61 1.62
C ILE A 165 -0.77 -8.79 1.10
N ARG A 166 -1.23 -10.05 0.99
CA ARG A 166 -2.56 -10.42 0.44
C ARG A 166 -3.74 -9.89 1.24
N SER A 167 -3.56 -9.59 2.53
CA SER A 167 -4.64 -9.11 3.38
C SER A 167 -5.29 -7.80 2.88
N TRP A 168 -4.66 -7.10 1.91
CA TRP A 168 -5.15 -5.82 1.38
C TRP A 168 -5.23 -5.69 -0.14
N THR A 169 -4.73 -6.67 -0.92
CA THR A 169 -4.90 -6.65 -2.38
C THR A 169 -6.33 -7.09 -2.74
N ALA A 170 -7.13 -6.13 -3.20
CA ALA A 170 -8.59 -6.22 -3.27
C ALA A 170 -9.18 -7.06 -4.43
N ASN A 171 -8.37 -7.59 -5.35
CA ASN A 171 -8.88 -8.27 -6.54
C ASN A 171 -8.59 -9.77 -6.51
N LYS A 172 -9.54 -10.54 -5.96
CA LYS A 172 -9.52 -12.01 -6.04
C LYS A 172 -10.31 -12.58 -7.23
N ASP A 173 -11.16 -11.78 -7.87
CA ASP A 173 -12.22 -12.30 -8.75
C ASP A 173 -12.22 -11.68 -10.17
N THR A 174 -11.05 -11.45 -10.76
CA THR A 174 -11.01 -11.06 -12.19
C THR A 174 -10.73 -12.31 -13.03
N PRO A 175 -11.63 -12.74 -13.93
CA PRO A 175 -11.45 -13.93 -14.76
C PRO A 175 -10.40 -13.74 -15.89
N PHE A 176 -9.69 -12.61 -15.89
CA PHE A 176 -8.75 -12.25 -16.94
C PHE A 176 -7.34 -12.69 -16.56
N GLU A 177 -6.78 -13.59 -17.35
CA GLU A 177 -5.41 -14.08 -17.20
C GLU A 177 -4.49 -13.37 -18.18
N TRP A 178 -3.51 -12.62 -17.66
CA TRP A 178 -2.46 -12.03 -18.47
C TRP A 178 -1.58 -13.11 -19.09
N LYS A 179 -1.11 -12.89 -20.32
CA LYS A 179 -0.20 -13.80 -21.02
C LYS A 179 0.96 -13.03 -21.63
N LYS A 180 2.14 -13.66 -21.64
CA LYS A 180 3.32 -13.14 -22.31
C LYS A 180 3.00 -12.78 -23.77
N GLY A 181 3.46 -11.61 -24.19
CA GLY A 181 3.22 -11.05 -25.52
C GLY A 181 1.92 -10.26 -25.69
N MET A 182 0.99 -10.29 -24.71
CA MET A 182 -0.17 -9.39 -24.73
C MET A 182 0.28 -7.94 -24.74
N ARG A 183 -0.40 -7.10 -25.51
CA ARG A 183 -0.14 -5.66 -25.62
C ARG A 183 -1.27 -4.86 -25.01
N PHE A 184 -0.92 -3.74 -24.41
CA PHE A 184 -1.85 -2.83 -23.75
C PHE A 184 -1.24 -1.44 -23.68
N GLU A 185 -2.02 -0.46 -23.23
CA GLU A 185 -1.52 0.88 -22.92
C GLU A 185 -1.35 1.01 -21.41
N LEU A 186 -0.22 1.56 -20.99
CA LEU A 186 0.14 1.74 -19.59
C LEU A 186 0.59 3.18 -19.37
N MET A 187 0.12 3.78 -18.29
CA MET A 187 0.77 4.95 -17.71
C MET A 187 1.97 4.44 -16.90
N ASP A 188 3.18 4.78 -17.34
CA ASP A 188 4.40 4.29 -16.70
C ASP A 188 4.41 4.67 -15.21
N PRO A 189 4.32 3.69 -14.30
CA PRO A 189 4.19 3.96 -12.88
C PRO A 189 5.49 4.49 -12.24
N LEU A 190 6.60 4.47 -12.99
CA LEU A 190 7.91 4.98 -12.57
C LEU A 190 8.22 6.35 -13.21
N ALA A 191 7.43 6.79 -14.20
CA ALA A 191 7.61 8.09 -14.81
C ALA A 191 7.27 9.22 -13.83
N GLN A 192 8.16 10.20 -13.71
CA GLN A 192 7.97 11.31 -12.76
C GLN A 192 6.75 12.19 -13.09
N MET A 193 6.37 12.29 -14.37
CA MET A 193 5.36 13.25 -14.84
C MET A 193 3.96 12.65 -15.05
N PHE A 194 3.79 11.31 -15.04
CA PHE A 194 2.50 10.61 -15.20
C PHE A 194 1.55 11.19 -16.28
N ASN A 195 2.11 11.68 -17.39
CA ASN A 195 1.39 12.49 -18.37
C ASN A 195 1.17 11.78 -19.72
N GLU A 196 1.74 10.59 -19.92
CA GLU A 196 1.70 9.86 -21.19
C GLU A 196 1.24 8.41 -20.97
N LEU A 197 0.36 7.95 -21.86
CA LEU A 197 0.10 6.52 -22.05
C LEU A 197 1.11 5.97 -23.06
N ARG A 198 1.74 4.85 -22.73
CA ARG A 198 2.72 4.17 -23.58
C ARG A 198 2.21 2.80 -23.96
N VAL A 199 2.53 2.38 -25.18
CA VAL A 199 2.30 1.00 -25.60
C VAL A 199 3.25 0.10 -24.83
N ALA A 200 2.70 -0.87 -24.12
CA ALA A 200 3.41 -1.85 -23.32
C ALA A 200 3.13 -3.27 -23.81
N SER A 201 4.01 -4.20 -23.44
CA SER A 201 3.83 -5.63 -23.69
C SER A 201 4.11 -6.41 -22.41
N VAL A 202 3.33 -7.46 -22.16
CA VAL A 202 3.59 -8.39 -21.06
C VAL A 202 4.84 -9.20 -21.40
N LEU A 203 5.92 -8.99 -20.64
CA LEU A 203 7.18 -9.72 -20.84
C LEU A 203 7.15 -11.09 -20.15
N GLU A 204 6.56 -11.15 -18.96
CA GLU A 204 6.49 -12.35 -18.14
C GLU A 204 5.29 -12.23 -17.18
N VAL A 205 4.75 -13.37 -16.75
CA VAL A 205 3.69 -13.44 -15.74
C VAL A 205 4.23 -14.17 -14.53
N LEU A 206 4.38 -13.45 -13.42
CA LEU A 206 4.98 -13.96 -12.20
C LEU A 206 3.93 -14.65 -11.33
N LYS A 207 4.38 -15.55 -10.46
CA LYS A 207 3.52 -16.24 -9.49
C LYS A 207 3.00 -15.23 -8.46
N VAL A 208 1.72 -15.40 -8.13
CA VAL A 208 0.97 -14.46 -7.28
C VAL A 208 1.59 -14.37 -5.88
N GLN A 209 1.83 -13.14 -5.43
CA GLN A 209 2.19 -12.80 -4.04
C GLN A 209 1.15 -13.34 -3.09
#